data_AF-A0A7Y2SL24-F1
#
_entry.id   AF-A0A7Y2SL24-F1
#
_cell.length_a   1.000
_cell.length_b   1.000
_cell.length_c   1.000
_cell.angle_alpha   90.00
_cell.angle_beta   90.00
_cell.angle_gamma   90.00
#
_symmetry.space_group_name_H-M   'P 1'
#
loop_
_entity.id
_entity.type
_entity.pdbx_description
1 polymer ?
#
loop_
_entity_poly.entity_id
_entity_poly.type
_entity_poly.pdbx_seq_one_letter_code
_entity_poly.pdbx_strand_id
1 'polypeptide(L)'
;MRYCFAVILALSALILAACSTGPSAPPTDMPFQTTPMVVTPTPVQGSDSAYPYPAPPVQNNPNPAYPAPEPTGDPQGRSLSALSALAFAQSAAQASFDPNARLYVIMPSQVMLTNLGSPPALPGWFYKFKVEGTAREYIIQVVNDQASGSSEAEAMEPTQPLELPINLDQVKLDSDQVYASFAEKAPSLGLTVSDPKSYDLELVNLEGKGGPIWSVVDPGTLTWLYSVNATTGEEVPNPHS
;
A
#
# COMPACT_ATOMS: atom_id res chain seq x y z
N MET A 1 13.51 58.55 38.68
CA MET A 1 14.51 57.90 37.81
C MET A 1 13.80 57.46 36.54
N ARG A 2 13.99 58.24 35.47
CA ARG A 2 13.51 58.03 34.09
C ARG A 2 14.75 58.08 33.23
N TYR A 3 15.05 57.07 32.41
CA TYR A 3 15.93 57.12 31.22
C TYR A 3 15.71 55.78 30.47
N CYS A 4 15.15 55.80 29.25
CA CYS A 4 15.85 55.76 27.94
C CYS A 4 16.29 54.33 27.56
N PHE A 5 16.13 53.81 26.33
CA PHE A 5 16.36 54.42 25.03
C PHE A 5 15.48 53.75 23.95
N ALA A 6 14.90 54.57 23.08
CA ALA A 6 14.58 54.22 21.71
C ALA A 6 15.78 54.56 20.80
N VAL A 7 15.75 54.05 19.57
CA VAL A 7 16.49 54.48 18.36
C VAL A 7 17.80 53.72 18.03
N ILE A 8 17.82 53.24 16.78
CA ILE A 8 18.89 53.09 15.75
C ILE A 8 18.53 51.79 14.99
N LEU A 9 17.77 51.75 13.89
CA LEU A 9 17.84 52.40 12.57
C LEU A 9 19.23 52.36 11.88
N ALA A 10 19.27 51.52 10.83
CA ALA A 10 20.12 51.59 9.64
C ALA A 10 21.62 51.24 9.74
N LEU A 11 22.01 50.14 9.08
CA LEU A 11 23.23 50.02 8.27
C LEU A 11 23.03 48.86 7.27
N SER A 12 22.69 49.16 6.00
CA SER A 12 23.60 49.09 4.84
C SER A 12 23.94 47.64 4.44
N ALA A 13 23.33 47.06 3.41
CA ALA A 13 23.61 47.26 1.98
C ALA A 13 24.99 46.73 1.54
N LEU A 14 24.99 46.06 0.38
CA LEU A 14 26.09 45.46 -0.39
C LEU A 14 26.61 44.09 0.07
N ILE A 15 26.18 43.02 -0.61
CA ILE A 15 27.07 42.27 -1.53
C ILE A 15 26.26 41.86 -2.78
N LEU A 16 26.52 42.55 -3.88
CA LEU A 16 26.26 42.10 -5.26
C LEU A 16 27.55 41.42 -5.75
N ALA A 17 27.44 40.24 -6.37
CA ALA A 17 28.16 39.79 -7.58
C ALA A 17 28.48 38.28 -7.57
N ALA A 18 28.49 37.73 -8.79
CA ALA A 18 28.90 36.39 -9.24
C ALA A 18 27.84 35.28 -9.10
N CYS A 19 27.43 34.53 -10.12
CA CYS A 19 27.83 34.44 -11.52
C CYS A 19 26.65 33.88 -12.33
N SER A 20 26.36 34.52 -13.46
CA SER A 20 25.61 33.96 -14.57
C SER A 20 26.48 32.96 -15.35
N THR A 21 26.12 31.69 -15.32
CA THR A 21 26.53 30.66 -16.29
C THR A 21 25.26 29.86 -16.58
N GLY A 22 24.48 30.23 -17.60
CA GLY A 22 24.67 29.72 -18.96
C GLY A 22 23.82 28.46 -19.13
N PRO A 23 22.80 28.44 -20.01
CA PRO A 23 22.03 27.22 -20.24
C PRO A 23 22.94 26.18 -20.92
N SER A 24 23.25 25.13 -20.19
CA SER A 24 23.89 23.93 -20.74
C SER A 24 22.97 23.37 -21.82
N ALA A 25 23.48 23.31 -23.05
CA ALA A 25 22.81 22.66 -24.15
C ALA A 25 22.43 21.22 -23.77
N PRO A 26 21.28 20.70 -24.23
CA PRO A 26 20.95 19.29 -24.06
C PRO A 26 22.02 18.44 -24.77
N PRO A 27 22.39 17.27 -24.21
CA PRO A 27 23.34 16.38 -24.85
C PRO A 27 22.85 16.01 -26.25
N THR A 28 23.73 16.24 -27.23
CA THR A 28 23.59 15.80 -28.61
C THR A 28 23.32 14.31 -28.64
N ASP A 29 22.24 13.91 -29.31
CA ASP A 29 21.95 12.52 -29.68
C ASP A 29 23.21 11.87 -30.24
N MET A 30 23.72 10.87 -29.53
CA MET A 30 24.69 9.96 -30.11
C MET A 30 23.93 9.08 -31.10
N PRO A 31 24.29 9.07 -32.40
CA PRO A 31 23.70 8.10 -33.31
C PRO A 31 24.12 6.70 -32.86
N PHE A 32 23.14 5.86 -32.53
CA PHE A 32 23.36 4.44 -32.37
C PHE A 32 23.91 3.88 -33.69
N GLN A 33 25.21 3.58 -33.74
CA GLN A 33 25.74 2.70 -34.77
C GLN A 33 25.31 1.27 -34.44
N THR A 34 24.25 0.81 -35.10
CA THR A 34 23.96 -0.62 -35.18
C THR A 34 24.97 -1.24 -36.13
N THR A 35 25.99 -1.90 -35.60
CA THR A 35 26.82 -2.80 -36.40
C THR A 35 25.91 -3.92 -36.92
N PRO A 36 25.72 -4.08 -38.24
CA PRO A 36 24.94 -5.18 -38.75
C PRO A 36 25.67 -6.48 -38.41
N MET A 37 25.10 -7.29 -37.51
CA MET A 37 25.52 -8.68 -37.39
C MET A 37 25.14 -9.40 -38.68
N VAL A 38 26.16 -9.82 -39.43
CA VAL A 38 26.00 -10.81 -40.50
C VAL A 38 25.64 -12.12 -39.82
N VAL A 39 24.34 -12.40 -39.69
CA VAL A 39 23.85 -13.71 -39.30
C VAL A 39 24.13 -14.64 -40.46
N THR A 40 25.20 -15.42 -40.34
CA THR A 40 25.40 -16.58 -41.21
C THR A 40 24.42 -17.64 -40.71
N PRO A 41 23.44 -18.09 -41.52
CA PRO A 41 22.54 -19.15 -41.09
C PRO A 41 23.33 -20.45 -41.04
N THR A 42 23.67 -20.89 -39.83
CA THR A 42 24.16 -22.25 -39.60
C THR A 42 22.96 -23.20 -39.77
N PRO A 43 23.06 -24.25 -40.61
CA PRO A 43 21.98 -25.22 -40.74
C PRO A 43 21.87 -26.00 -39.41
N VAL A 44 20.78 -25.79 -38.67
CA VAL A 44 20.46 -26.61 -37.50
C VAL A 44 19.86 -27.90 -38.00
N GLN A 45 20.71 -28.91 -38.11
CA GLN A 45 20.33 -30.30 -38.31
C GLN A 45 19.78 -30.81 -36.98
N GLY A 46 18.53 -31.29 -37.00
CA GLY A 46 17.83 -31.73 -35.81
C GLY A 46 18.53 -32.87 -35.08
N SER A 47 18.58 -32.75 -33.76
CA SER A 47 18.70 -33.88 -32.86
C SER A 47 17.86 -33.57 -31.62
N ASP A 48 16.69 -34.19 -31.58
CA ASP A 48 15.88 -34.34 -30.37
C ASP A 48 16.75 -34.90 -29.25
N SER A 49 16.99 -34.07 -28.24
CA SER A 49 17.42 -34.51 -26.91
C SER A 49 16.93 -33.45 -25.93
N ALA A 50 15.63 -33.51 -25.67
CA ALA A 50 15.02 -32.83 -24.53
C ALA A 50 15.68 -33.37 -23.27
N TYR A 51 16.63 -32.63 -22.70
CA TYR A 51 16.97 -32.79 -21.30
C TYR A 51 15.78 -32.25 -20.52
N PRO A 52 15.01 -33.09 -19.81
CA PRO A 52 13.97 -32.58 -18.93
C PRO A 52 14.73 -31.92 -17.78
N TYR A 53 14.79 -30.60 -17.77
CA TYR A 53 14.90 -29.92 -16.48
C TYR A 53 13.61 -30.30 -15.74
N PRO A 54 13.67 -31.08 -14.65
CA PRO A 54 12.49 -31.26 -13.84
C PRO A 54 12.10 -29.86 -13.39
N ALA A 55 10.86 -29.46 -13.69
CA ALA A 55 10.26 -28.32 -13.02
C ALA A 55 10.52 -28.51 -11.51
N PRO A 56 10.93 -27.46 -10.77
CA PRO A 56 11.02 -27.56 -9.33
C PRO A 56 9.71 -28.20 -8.83
N PRO A 57 9.78 -29.19 -7.93
CA PRO A 57 8.60 -29.90 -7.49
C PRO A 57 7.56 -28.86 -7.11
N VAL A 58 6.37 -28.96 -7.69
CA VAL A 58 5.21 -28.18 -7.27
C VAL A 58 5.13 -28.44 -5.77
N GLN A 59 5.55 -27.48 -4.96
CA GLN A 59 5.22 -27.51 -3.55
C GLN A 59 3.70 -27.46 -3.56
N ASN A 60 3.08 -28.60 -3.29
CA ASN A 60 1.72 -28.67 -2.78
C ASN A 60 1.76 -27.98 -1.41
N ASN A 61 2.00 -26.68 -1.39
CA ASN A 61 1.50 -25.86 -0.32
C ASN A 61 0.00 -25.91 -0.56
N PRO A 62 -0.81 -26.47 0.34
CA PRO A 62 -2.23 -26.26 0.29
C PRO A 62 -2.42 -24.77 0.60
N ASN A 63 -2.18 -23.89 -0.37
CA ASN A 63 -2.67 -22.55 -0.30
C ASN A 63 -4.18 -22.74 -0.34
N PRO A 64 -4.91 -22.52 0.77
CA PRO A 64 -6.35 -22.70 0.74
C PRO A 64 -6.87 -21.67 -0.24
N ALA A 65 -7.18 -22.11 -1.46
CA ALA A 65 -7.80 -21.26 -2.46
C ALA A 65 -9.00 -20.58 -1.80
N TYR A 66 -9.05 -19.25 -1.85
CA TYR A 66 -10.14 -18.45 -1.29
C TYR A 66 -11.46 -19.05 -1.77
N PRO A 67 -12.25 -19.76 -0.92
CA PRO A 67 -13.54 -20.26 -1.35
C PRO A 67 -14.40 -19.05 -1.65
N ALA A 68 -15.14 -19.08 -2.76
CA ALA A 68 -16.12 -18.03 -3.02
C ALA A 68 -17.19 -18.07 -1.90
N PRO A 69 -17.30 -17.04 -1.04
CA PRO A 69 -18.44 -16.97 -0.13
C PRO A 69 -19.73 -16.87 -0.94
N GLU A 70 -20.82 -17.46 -0.44
CA GLU A 70 -22.13 -17.25 -1.05
C GLU A 70 -22.49 -15.75 -0.96
N PRO A 71 -23.12 -15.15 -2.00
CA PRO A 71 -23.36 -13.72 -2.10
C PRO A 71 -24.52 -13.23 -1.20
N THR A 72 -24.65 -13.79 0.00
CA THR A 72 -25.53 -13.28 1.03
C THR A 72 -24.77 -12.23 1.84
N GLY A 73 -25.05 -10.94 1.63
CA GLY A 73 -24.45 -9.87 2.44
C GLY A 73 -24.18 -8.57 1.68
N ASP A 74 -23.24 -7.79 2.20
CA ASP A 74 -22.81 -6.52 1.62
C ASP A 74 -22.11 -6.80 0.27
N PRO A 75 -22.42 -6.06 -0.81
CA PRO A 75 -21.85 -6.29 -2.14
C PRO A 75 -20.35 -5.99 -2.22
N GLN A 76 -19.78 -5.27 -1.26
CA GLN A 76 -18.35 -5.06 -1.11
C GLN A 76 -17.71 -6.12 -0.21
N GLY A 77 -18.47 -7.06 0.35
CA GLY A 77 -17.98 -8.02 1.34
C GLY A 77 -17.62 -7.39 2.69
N ARG A 78 -18.05 -6.14 2.94
CA ARG A 78 -17.69 -5.31 4.10
C ARG A 78 -18.92 -5.06 5.00
N SER A 79 -19.61 -6.15 5.36
CA SER A 79 -20.77 -6.10 6.27
C SER A 79 -20.43 -5.58 7.67
N LEU A 80 -19.17 -5.73 8.09
CA LEU A 80 -18.60 -5.19 9.32
C LEU A 80 -17.59 -4.09 9.00
N SER A 81 -17.38 -3.19 9.95
CA SER A 81 -16.26 -2.26 9.91
C SER A 81 -14.92 -2.99 9.93
N ALA A 82 -13.86 -2.33 9.46
CA ALA A 82 -12.53 -2.93 9.36
C ALA A 82 -12.00 -3.40 10.73
N LEU A 83 -12.14 -2.60 11.78
CA LEU A 83 -11.66 -3.02 13.11
C LEU A 83 -12.57 -4.06 13.76
N SER A 84 -13.87 -4.08 13.45
CA SER A 84 -14.76 -5.15 13.93
C SER A 84 -14.46 -6.50 13.25
N ALA A 85 -14.14 -6.48 11.96
CA ALA A 85 -13.78 -7.68 11.20
C ALA A 85 -12.38 -8.22 11.56
N LEU A 86 -11.52 -7.40 12.16
CA LEU A 86 -10.15 -7.79 12.54
C LEU A 86 -10.09 -9.02 13.44
N ALA A 87 -11.07 -9.23 14.34
CA ALA A 87 -11.07 -10.38 15.24
C ALA A 87 -11.05 -11.73 14.50
N PHE A 88 -11.75 -11.83 13.36
CA PHE A 88 -11.75 -13.02 12.52
C PHE A 88 -10.39 -13.25 11.88
N ALA A 89 -9.77 -12.17 11.37
CA ALA A 89 -8.46 -12.24 10.75
C ALA A 89 -7.36 -12.57 11.78
N GLN A 90 -7.36 -11.91 12.94
CA GLN A 90 -6.36 -12.12 13.98
C GLN A 90 -6.41 -13.54 14.54
N SER A 91 -7.60 -14.10 14.76
CA SER A 91 -7.77 -15.48 15.19
C SER A 91 -7.16 -16.46 14.17
N ALA A 92 -7.45 -16.27 12.87
CA ALA A 92 -6.88 -17.09 11.82
C ALA A 92 -5.35 -16.91 11.67
N ALA A 93 -4.83 -15.69 11.84
CA ALA A 93 -3.38 -15.42 11.83
C ALA A 93 -2.67 -16.16 12.96
N GLN A 94 -3.17 -16.03 14.18
CA GLN A 94 -2.50 -16.62 15.34
C GLN A 94 -2.59 -18.14 15.37
N ALA A 95 -3.69 -18.71 14.86
CA ALA A 95 -3.88 -20.15 14.80
C ALA A 95 -3.05 -20.83 13.69
N SER A 96 -2.96 -20.22 12.51
CA SER A 96 -2.36 -20.84 11.33
C SER A 96 -0.93 -20.37 11.04
N PHE A 97 -0.54 -19.18 11.49
CA PHE A 97 0.75 -18.58 11.15
C PHE A 97 1.70 -18.53 12.36
N ASP A 98 1.48 -17.63 13.31
CA ASP A 98 2.30 -17.50 14.53
C ASP A 98 1.49 -16.83 15.66
N PRO A 99 1.56 -17.33 16.90
CA PRO A 99 0.82 -16.73 18.03
C PRO A 99 1.23 -15.28 18.35
N ASN A 100 2.43 -14.85 17.94
CA ASN A 100 2.92 -13.48 18.11
C ASN A 100 2.68 -12.59 16.89
N ALA A 101 1.95 -13.08 15.88
CA ALA A 101 1.62 -12.28 14.71
C ALA A 101 0.84 -11.02 15.11
N ARG A 102 1.27 -9.87 14.60
CA ARG A 102 0.65 -8.55 14.84
C ARG A 102 0.16 -7.97 13.52
N LEU A 103 -0.88 -7.15 13.58
CA LEU A 103 -1.38 -6.40 12.42
C LEU A 103 -0.35 -5.32 12.03
N TYR A 104 0.00 -5.26 10.75
CA TYR A 104 0.86 -4.21 10.19
C TYR A 104 0.10 -3.32 9.22
N VAL A 105 -0.78 -3.89 8.40
CA VAL A 105 -1.52 -3.15 7.37
C VAL A 105 -2.93 -3.73 7.20
N ILE A 106 -3.92 -2.86 7.01
CA ILE A 106 -5.16 -3.20 6.32
C ILE A 106 -5.01 -2.71 4.89
N MET A 107 -5.01 -3.63 3.92
CA MET A 107 -4.63 -3.35 2.54
C MET A 107 -5.86 -3.02 1.68
N PRO A 108 -5.71 -2.13 0.67
CA PRO A 108 -6.75 -1.89 -0.33
C PRO A 108 -7.15 -3.18 -1.04
N SER A 109 -8.45 -3.49 -1.07
CA SER A 109 -8.95 -4.74 -1.63
C SER A 109 -8.62 -4.88 -3.11
N GLN A 110 -8.81 -3.83 -3.91
CA GLN A 110 -8.61 -3.90 -5.36
C GLN A 110 -7.14 -4.10 -5.75
N VAL A 111 -6.20 -3.55 -4.95
CA VAL A 111 -4.78 -3.85 -5.08
C VAL A 111 -4.51 -5.33 -4.84
N MET A 112 -5.10 -5.89 -3.78
CA MET A 112 -4.91 -7.31 -3.44
C MET A 112 -5.58 -8.27 -4.42
N LEU A 113 -6.80 -7.97 -4.86
CA LEU A 113 -7.53 -8.76 -5.87
C LEU A 113 -6.74 -8.88 -7.18
N THR A 114 -6.08 -7.79 -7.59
CA THR A 114 -5.24 -7.77 -8.79
C THR A 114 -3.98 -8.63 -8.62
N ASN A 115 -3.38 -8.61 -7.43
CA ASN A 115 -2.11 -9.30 -7.14
C ASN A 115 -2.25 -10.80 -6.86
N LEU A 116 -3.37 -11.25 -6.26
CA LEU A 116 -3.53 -12.64 -5.81
C LEU A 116 -3.93 -13.63 -6.92
N GLY A 117 -4.21 -13.16 -8.14
CA GLY A 117 -4.34 -13.98 -9.36
C GLY A 117 -5.55 -14.94 -9.42
N SER A 118 -6.24 -15.18 -8.31
CA SER A 118 -7.53 -15.88 -8.23
C SER A 118 -8.46 -15.05 -7.33
N PRO A 119 -9.44 -14.35 -7.91
CA PRO A 119 -10.21 -13.39 -7.14
C PRO A 119 -11.05 -14.14 -6.10
N PRO A 120 -10.97 -13.78 -4.82
CA PRO A 120 -12.10 -14.02 -3.94
C PRO A 120 -13.35 -13.36 -4.52
N ALA A 121 -14.53 -13.91 -4.24
CA ALA A 121 -15.76 -13.48 -4.89
C ALA A 121 -16.15 -12.02 -4.61
N LEU A 122 -15.61 -11.42 -3.54
CA LEU A 122 -15.92 -10.06 -3.09
C LEU A 122 -14.64 -9.33 -2.61
N PRO A 123 -14.62 -7.98 -2.62
CA PRO A 123 -13.47 -7.18 -2.14
C PRO A 123 -13.10 -7.42 -0.67
N GLY A 124 -14.07 -7.43 0.24
CA GLY A 124 -13.85 -7.69 1.66
C GLY A 124 -12.82 -6.77 2.34
N TRP A 125 -12.18 -7.27 3.38
CA TRP A 125 -11.07 -6.64 4.09
C TRP A 125 -9.84 -7.53 4.01
N PHE A 126 -8.68 -6.97 3.64
CA PHE A 126 -7.41 -7.69 3.64
C PHE A 126 -6.51 -7.20 4.77
N TYR A 127 -6.06 -8.13 5.62
CA TYR A 127 -5.20 -7.85 6.77
C TYR A 127 -3.85 -8.47 6.55
N LYS A 128 -2.79 -7.69 6.69
CA LYS A 128 -1.41 -8.16 6.70
C LYS A 128 -0.90 -8.28 8.12
N PHE A 129 -0.50 -9.49 8.48
CA PHE A 129 0.14 -9.81 9.74
C PHE A 129 1.61 -10.17 9.55
N LYS A 130 2.45 -9.79 10.51
CA LYS A 130 3.87 -10.16 10.55
C LYS A 130 4.29 -10.46 11.99
N VAL A 131 5.39 -11.20 12.12
CA VAL A 131 6.15 -11.30 13.38
C VAL A 131 7.31 -10.32 13.31
N GLU A 132 7.51 -9.53 14.36
CA GLU A 132 8.58 -8.55 14.42
C GLU A 132 9.95 -9.20 14.18
N GLY A 133 10.78 -8.57 13.34
CA GLY A 133 12.08 -9.09 12.96
C GLY A 133 12.05 -10.18 11.87
N THR A 134 10.89 -10.52 11.31
CA THR A 134 10.77 -11.49 10.21
C THR A 134 10.34 -10.82 8.90
N ALA A 135 10.80 -11.37 7.77
CA ALA A 135 10.39 -10.93 6.43
C ALA A 135 9.07 -11.55 5.98
N ARG A 136 8.60 -12.59 6.68
CA ARG A 136 7.39 -13.34 6.33
C ARG A 136 6.14 -12.55 6.69
N GLU A 137 5.18 -12.58 5.79
CA GLU A 137 3.91 -11.88 5.88
C GLU A 137 2.76 -12.88 5.70
N TYR A 138 1.71 -12.71 6.48
CA TYR A 138 0.50 -13.51 6.38
C TYR A 138 -0.68 -12.60 6.08
N ILE A 139 -1.30 -12.82 4.93
CA ILE A 139 -2.39 -12.02 4.42
C ILE A 139 -3.67 -12.80 4.61
N ILE A 140 -4.67 -12.20 5.25
CA ILE A 140 -5.97 -12.83 5.49
C ILE A 140 -7.05 -11.94 4.93
N GLN A 141 -7.98 -12.54 4.20
CA GLN A 141 -9.16 -11.85 3.74
C GLN A 141 -10.37 -12.21 4.61
N VAL A 142 -11.09 -11.18 5.08
CA VAL A 142 -12.40 -11.33 5.70
C VAL A 142 -13.47 -10.82 4.75
N VAL A 143 -14.47 -11.65 4.47
CA VAL A 143 -15.64 -11.29 3.67
C VAL A 143 -16.89 -11.57 4.49
N ASN A 144 -17.73 -10.55 4.62
CA ASN A 144 -19.05 -10.62 5.24
C ASN A 144 -19.11 -11.23 6.64
N ASP A 145 -18.07 -11.07 7.48
CA ASP A 145 -17.89 -11.67 8.83
C ASP A 145 -17.13 -13.02 8.89
N GLN A 146 -16.61 -13.50 7.76
CA GLN A 146 -15.89 -14.78 7.72
C GLN A 146 -14.48 -14.61 7.18
N ALA A 147 -13.51 -15.25 7.82
CA ALA A 147 -12.20 -15.45 7.21
C ALA A 147 -12.36 -16.34 5.97
N SER A 148 -12.22 -15.72 4.80
CA SER A 148 -12.50 -16.33 3.49
C SER A 148 -11.25 -16.87 2.81
N GLY A 149 -10.06 -16.58 3.32
CA GLY A 149 -8.84 -17.24 2.87
C GLY A 149 -7.59 -16.53 3.34
N SER A 150 -6.46 -17.13 3.04
CA SER A 150 -5.16 -16.62 3.45
C SER A 150 -4.07 -16.91 2.42
N SER A 151 -2.99 -16.14 2.50
CA SER A 151 -1.77 -16.36 1.73
C SER A 151 -0.57 -16.04 2.60
N GLU A 152 0.48 -16.85 2.45
CA GLU A 152 1.82 -16.52 2.95
C GLU A 152 2.64 -15.87 1.84
N ALA A 153 3.41 -14.84 2.20
CA ALA A 153 4.33 -14.17 1.32
C ALA A 153 5.63 -13.81 2.07
N GLU A 154 6.67 -13.51 1.32
CA GLU A 154 7.91 -12.95 1.84
C GLU A 154 8.33 -11.82 0.91
N ALA A 155 8.53 -10.63 1.47
CA ALA A 155 8.96 -9.48 0.69
C ALA A 155 10.42 -9.70 0.25
N MET A 156 10.72 -9.50 -1.04
CA MET A 156 12.10 -9.60 -1.54
C MET A 156 13.02 -8.55 -0.90
N GLU A 157 12.46 -7.37 -0.63
CA GLU A 157 13.11 -6.26 0.06
C GLU A 157 12.11 -5.64 1.03
N PRO A 158 12.56 -5.09 2.18
CA PRO A 158 11.68 -4.37 3.08
C PRO A 158 11.02 -3.18 2.38
N THR A 159 9.71 -3.00 2.59
CA THR A 159 8.99 -1.80 2.15
C THR A 159 9.67 -0.55 2.72
N GLN A 160 9.77 0.49 1.91
CA GLN A 160 10.28 1.80 2.32
C GLN A 160 9.19 2.86 2.07
N PRO A 161 8.78 3.65 3.08
CA PRO A 161 9.21 3.60 4.48
C PRO A 161 8.87 2.26 5.18
N LEU A 162 9.61 1.92 6.23
CA LEU A 162 9.40 0.67 6.96
C LEU A 162 8.02 0.64 7.62
N GLU A 163 7.29 -0.44 7.43
CA GLU A 163 6.03 -0.70 8.12
C GLU A 163 6.28 -1.14 9.56
N LEU A 164 5.51 -0.56 10.48
CA LEU A 164 5.54 -0.82 11.91
C LEU A 164 4.24 -1.53 12.34
N PRO A 165 4.26 -2.33 13.42
CA PRO A 165 3.04 -2.92 13.95
C PRO A 165 2.04 -1.82 14.34
N ILE A 166 0.76 -2.04 14.04
CA ILE A 166 -0.32 -1.13 14.42
C ILE A 166 -0.69 -1.41 15.88
N ASN A 167 -0.57 -0.40 16.73
CA ASN A 167 -1.09 -0.45 18.09
C ASN A 167 -2.57 -0.02 18.09
N LEU A 168 -3.47 -1.00 18.19
CA LEU A 168 -4.92 -0.77 18.13
C LEU A 168 -5.43 0.10 19.29
N ASP A 169 -4.77 0.11 20.45
CA ASP A 169 -5.16 0.97 21.57
C ASP A 169 -5.01 2.48 21.24
N GLN A 170 -4.23 2.80 20.21
CA GLN A 170 -4.05 4.18 19.72
C GLN A 170 -4.99 4.52 18.56
N VAL A 171 -5.64 3.54 17.94
CA VAL A 171 -6.54 3.75 16.79
C VAL A 171 -7.93 4.13 17.32
N LYS A 172 -8.37 5.35 17.00
CA LYS A 172 -9.69 5.88 17.43
C LYS A 172 -10.71 5.93 16.32
N LEU A 173 -10.26 5.89 15.06
CA LEU A 173 -11.13 5.87 13.89
C LEU A 173 -11.20 4.45 13.32
N ASP A 174 -12.42 4.00 13.04
CA ASP A 174 -12.70 2.79 12.26
C ASP A 174 -13.16 3.20 10.85
N SER A 175 -13.35 2.22 9.97
CA SER A 175 -13.67 2.43 8.55
C SER A 175 -14.90 3.30 8.33
N ASP A 176 -15.96 3.12 9.13
CA ASP A 176 -17.21 3.85 8.95
C ASP A 176 -17.04 5.36 9.20
N GLN A 177 -16.24 5.73 10.19
CA GLN A 177 -15.90 7.14 10.45
C GLN A 177 -15.03 7.71 9.32
N VAL A 178 -14.08 6.93 8.80
CA VAL A 178 -13.23 7.35 7.68
C VAL A 178 -14.06 7.58 6.42
N TYR A 179 -14.99 6.68 6.09
CA TYR A 179 -15.92 6.85 4.97
C TYR A 179 -16.80 8.09 5.14
N ALA A 180 -17.28 8.37 6.36
CA ALA A 180 -18.05 9.58 6.64
C ALA A 180 -17.23 10.85 6.39
N SER A 181 -16.00 10.93 6.93
CA SER A 181 -15.09 12.06 6.70
C SER A 181 -14.74 12.23 5.22
N PHE A 182 -14.55 11.12 4.49
CA PHE A 182 -14.31 11.17 3.06
C PHE A 182 -15.51 11.70 2.28
N ALA A 183 -16.72 11.26 2.61
CA ALA A 183 -17.94 11.74 1.95
C ALA A 183 -18.10 13.26 2.10
N GLU A 184 -17.72 13.82 3.25
CA GLU A 184 -17.70 15.28 3.48
C GLU A 184 -16.59 15.98 2.69
N LYS A 185 -15.41 15.36 2.58
CA LYS A 185 -14.24 15.92 1.87
C LYS A 185 -14.38 15.85 0.34
N ALA A 186 -14.99 14.80 -0.18
CA ALA A 186 -15.00 14.46 -1.60
C ALA A 186 -15.41 15.61 -2.55
N PRO A 187 -16.44 16.43 -2.26
CA PRO A 187 -16.79 17.56 -3.13
C PRO A 187 -15.66 18.59 -3.29
N SER A 188 -14.87 18.81 -2.24
CA SER A 188 -13.70 19.72 -2.30
C SER A 188 -12.57 19.17 -3.17
N LEU A 189 -12.54 17.86 -3.40
CA LEU A 189 -11.64 17.16 -4.32
C LEU A 189 -12.20 17.08 -5.74
N GLY A 190 -13.39 17.66 -6.00
CA GLY A 190 -14.06 17.56 -7.30
C GLY A 190 -14.71 16.21 -7.55
N LEU A 191 -14.94 15.41 -6.50
CA LEU A 191 -15.51 14.07 -6.59
C LEU A 191 -16.99 14.07 -6.19
N THR A 192 -17.80 13.31 -6.92
CA THR A 192 -19.17 12.98 -6.52
C THR A 192 -19.19 11.53 -6.03
N VAL A 193 -19.41 11.33 -4.73
CA VAL A 193 -19.41 10.01 -4.10
C VAL A 193 -20.84 9.63 -3.74
N SER A 194 -21.43 8.69 -4.50
CA SER A 194 -22.77 8.16 -4.22
C SER A 194 -22.75 7.04 -3.18
N ASP A 195 -21.66 6.28 -3.12
CA ASP A 195 -21.44 5.21 -2.15
C ASP A 195 -19.96 5.25 -1.70
N PRO A 196 -19.67 5.79 -0.50
CA PRO A 196 -18.30 5.83 0.02
C PRO A 196 -17.67 4.44 0.18
N LYS A 197 -18.46 3.39 0.46
CA LYS A 197 -17.94 2.02 0.66
C LYS A 197 -17.44 1.37 -0.62
N SER A 198 -17.76 1.95 -1.77
CA SER A 198 -17.18 1.53 -3.06
C SER A 198 -15.69 1.86 -3.18
N TYR A 199 -15.16 2.76 -2.33
CA TYR A 199 -13.73 3.07 -2.27
C TYR A 199 -13.00 2.08 -1.36
N ASP A 200 -11.72 1.87 -1.61
CA ASP A 200 -10.87 1.08 -0.73
C ASP A 200 -10.35 1.92 0.43
N LEU A 201 -10.07 1.26 1.55
CA LEU A 201 -9.34 1.86 2.64
C LEU A 201 -8.02 1.13 2.87
N GLU A 202 -7.01 1.90 3.23
CA GLU A 202 -5.74 1.40 3.75
C GLU A 202 -5.56 1.90 5.19
N LEU A 203 -5.17 1.03 6.12
CA LEU A 203 -4.62 1.44 7.41
C LEU A 203 -3.17 0.98 7.49
N VAL A 204 -2.25 1.92 7.66
CA VAL A 204 -0.82 1.61 7.75
C VAL A 204 -0.15 2.43 8.84
N ASN A 205 0.83 1.84 9.53
CA ASN A 205 1.73 2.57 10.42
C ASN A 205 3.14 2.51 9.82
N LEU A 206 3.71 3.67 9.48
CA LEU A 206 5.02 3.77 8.83
C LEU A 206 6.03 4.47 9.72
N GLU A 207 7.29 4.05 9.62
CA GLU A 207 8.41 4.70 10.29
C GLU A 207 8.50 6.19 9.91
N GLY A 208 8.79 7.02 10.91
CA GLY A 208 8.87 8.47 10.75
C GLY A 208 7.51 9.18 10.64
N LYS A 209 6.39 8.45 10.66
CA LYS A 209 5.05 9.04 10.77
C LYS A 209 4.60 9.11 12.22
N GLY A 210 3.73 10.06 12.54
CA GLY A 210 3.23 10.31 13.90
C GLY A 210 2.18 9.32 14.42
N GLY A 211 2.09 8.12 13.84
CA GLY A 211 1.11 7.09 14.17
C GLY A 211 0.45 6.45 12.94
N PRO A 212 -0.52 5.54 13.15
CA PRO A 212 -1.25 4.89 12.06
C PRO A 212 -2.08 5.89 11.26
N ILE A 213 -2.14 5.68 9.95
CA ILE A 213 -2.82 6.55 8.99
C ILE A 213 -3.85 5.72 8.23
N TRP A 214 -5.09 6.18 8.24
CA TRP A 214 -6.11 5.72 7.31
C TRP A 214 -6.00 6.49 6.01
N SER A 215 -6.11 5.80 4.88
CA SER A 215 -6.18 6.41 3.56
C SER A 215 -7.35 5.84 2.76
N VAL A 216 -8.00 6.70 1.99
CA VAL A 216 -9.00 6.33 0.99
C VAL A 216 -8.32 6.18 -0.36
N VAL A 217 -8.54 5.04 -1.00
CA VAL A 217 -7.94 4.67 -2.27
C VAL A 217 -9.05 4.48 -3.30
N ASP A 218 -8.91 5.14 -4.45
CA ASP A 218 -9.77 4.93 -5.60
C ASP A 218 -9.51 3.53 -6.19
N PRO A 219 -10.48 2.62 -6.25
CA PRO A 219 -10.26 1.26 -6.71
C PRO A 219 -10.00 1.18 -8.22
N GLY A 220 -10.47 2.15 -9.01
CA GLY A 220 -10.31 2.16 -10.46
C GLY A 220 -8.93 2.66 -10.90
N THR A 221 -8.41 3.66 -10.19
CA THR A 221 -7.12 4.31 -10.52
C THR A 221 -5.99 3.93 -9.58
N LEU A 222 -6.30 3.26 -8.46
CA LEU A 222 -5.37 2.92 -7.38
C LEU A 222 -4.64 4.15 -6.83
N THR A 223 -5.33 5.29 -6.80
CA THR A 223 -4.78 6.56 -6.30
C THR A 223 -5.30 6.84 -4.90
N TRP A 224 -4.41 7.28 -4.01
CA TRP A 224 -4.74 7.73 -2.66
C TRP A 224 -5.31 9.14 -2.72
N LEU A 225 -6.57 9.28 -2.31
CA LEU A 225 -7.34 10.52 -2.46
C LEU A 225 -7.37 11.36 -1.19
N TYR A 226 -7.36 10.71 -0.04
CA TYR A 226 -7.58 11.34 1.26
C TYR A 226 -6.94 10.51 2.36
N SER A 227 -6.26 11.14 3.31
CA SER A 227 -5.61 10.45 4.43
C SER A 227 -5.85 11.19 5.75
N VAL A 228 -6.06 10.41 6.81
CA VAL A 228 -6.26 10.92 8.18
C VAL A 228 -5.42 10.14 9.18
N ASN A 229 -4.90 10.83 10.19
CA ASN A 229 -4.28 10.19 11.32
C ASN A 229 -5.34 9.40 12.10
N ALA A 230 -5.16 8.09 12.25
CA ALA A 230 -6.16 7.22 12.85
C ALA A 230 -6.33 7.44 14.37
N THR A 231 -5.39 8.14 15.02
CA THR A 231 -5.41 8.49 16.45
C THR A 231 -6.06 9.84 16.74
N THR A 232 -5.90 10.83 15.85
CA THR A 232 -6.41 12.20 16.05
C THR A 232 -7.61 12.53 15.17
N GLY A 233 -7.74 11.88 14.01
CA GLY A 233 -8.70 12.20 12.96
C GLY A 233 -8.35 13.42 12.13
N GLU A 234 -7.16 14.00 12.32
CA GLU A 234 -6.68 15.12 11.51
C GLU A 234 -6.26 14.64 10.11
N GLU A 235 -6.56 15.43 9.09
CA GLU A 235 -6.08 15.20 7.73
C GLU A 235 -4.56 15.31 7.67
N VAL A 236 -3.92 14.35 7.00
CA VAL A 236 -2.46 14.27 6.84
C VAL A 236 -2.09 14.01 5.38
N PRO A 237 -0.84 14.29 4.96
CA PRO A 237 -0.37 13.90 3.63
C PRO A 237 -0.45 12.38 3.41
N ASN A 238 -0.54 11.98 2.15
CA ASN A 238 -0.49 10.56 1.75
C ASN A 238 0.76 9.89 2.36
N PRO A 239 0.63 8.74 3.04
CA PRO A 239 1.77 8.04 3.62
C PRO A 239 2.82 7.58 2.58
N HIS A 240 2.41 7.40 1.32
CA HIS A 240 3.24 6.89 0.22
C HIS A 240 3.78 7.97 -0.74
N SER A 241 3.54 9.25 -0.45
CA SER A 241 4.07 10.38 -1.26
C SER A 241 5.41 10.91 -0.75
#